data_AF-V2YK06-F1
#
_entry.id   AF-V2YK06-F1
#
_cell.length_a   1.000
_cell.length_b   1.000
_cell.length_c   1.000
_cell.angle_alpha   90.00
_cell.angle_beta   90.00
_cell.angle_gamma   90.00
#
_symmetry.space_group_name_H-M   'P 1'
#
loop_
_entity.id
_entity.type
_entity.pdbx_description
1 polymer ?
#
loop_
_entity_poly.entity_id
_entity_poly.type
_entity_poly.pdbx_seq_one_letter_code
_entity_poly.pdbx_strand_id
1 'polypeptide(L)'
;MKTGANSGHQNHNDLDAGDFVIDAMGIRWAGELGSGDYLAPGYFVGDKQDDQRWMYYRTMTEGQNTLLINKKPARLWPTQDHQARKGWCKAVAWYDCLRPSFGTSTLSLDGKELKVVLRLPSSVTWTQSEAKRMNGNVTPPAPDQENPGVTVLIAEVPQGVQTVEVVFNPSWGDDLELRNPPSVSLDSWGLETHD
;
A
#
# COMPACT_ATOMS: atom_id res chain seq x y z
N MET A 1 9.77 6.24 0.15
CA MET A 1 8.44 6.54 -0.40
C MET A 1 8.61 7.01 -1.83
N LYS A 2 7.73 6.58 -2.74
CA LYS A 2 7.78 6.87 -4.17
C LYS A 2 6.84 8.03 -4.49
N THR A 3 7.38 9.07 -5.09
CA THR A 3 6.65 10.26 -5.54
C THR A 3 7.12 10.65 -6.94
N GLY A 4 6.20 11.08 -7.80
CA GLY A 4 6.52 11.44 -9.18
C GLY A 4 5.31 11.42 -10.10
N ALA A 5 5.48 11.94 -11.31
CA ALA A 5 4.45 11.87 -12.35
C ALA A 5 4.36 10.44 -12.91
N ASN A 6 3.13 9.99 -13.18
CA ASN A 6 2.87 8.68 -13.75
C ASN A 6 2.87 8.66 -15.29
N SER A 7 3.24 9.77 -15.94
CA SER A 7 3.20 9.92 -17.41
C SER A 7 4.39 10.73 -17.91
N GLY A 8 4.67 10.62 -19.22
CA GLY A 8 5.76 11.36 -19.86
C GLY A 8 7.15 10.73 -19.67
N HIS A 9 7.19 9.46 -19.28
CA HIS A 9 8.41 8.66 -19.07
C HIS A 9 8.27 7.30 -19.78
N GLN A 10 9.31 6.46 -19.72
CA GLN A 10 9.23 5.12 -20.33
C GLN A 10 8.15 4.28 -19.62
N ASN A 11 7.48 3.39 -20.37
CA ASN A 11 6.38 2.52 -19.91
C ASN A 11 6.88 1.39 -18.97
N HIS A 12 7.52 1.77 -17.87
CA HIS A 12 8.06 0.88 -16.84
C HIS A 12 7.52 1.18 -15.44
N ASN A 13 6.86 2.32 -15.27
CA ASN A 13 6.21 2.68 -14.01
C ASN A 13 4.94 1.84 -13.77
N ASP A 14 4.48 1.92 -12.52
CA ASP A 14 3.24 1.31 -12.04
C ASP A 14 2.34 2.40 -11.45
N LEU A 15 1.05 2.10 -11.23
CA LEU A 15 0.08 3.03 -10.63
C LEU A 15 0.25 3.12 -9.10
N ASP A 16 1.39 3.62 -8.66
CA ASP A 16 1.95 3.42 -7.32
C ASP A 16 2.35 4.73 -6.61
N ALA A 17 1.71 5.85 -6.96
CA ALA A 17 1.97 7.12 -6.31
C ALA A 17 1.80 7.01 -4.78
N GLY A 18 2.83 7.36 -4.02
CA GLY A 18 2.85 7.23 -2.57
C GLY A 18 3.28 5.85 -2.05
N ASP A 19 3.66 4.91 -2.94
CA ASP A 19 4.18 3.60 -2.55
C ASP A 19 5.38 3.72 -1.59
N PHE A 20 5.54 2.72 -0.74
CA PHE A 20 6.64 2.68 0.20
C PHE A 20 7.15 1.26 0.43
N VAL A 21 8.43 1.20 0.78
CA VAL A 21 9.14 0.02 1.27
C VAL A 21 9.63 0.33 2.67
N ILE A 22 9.58 -0.65 3.57
CA ILE A 22 10.08 -0.55 4.94
C ILE A 22 11.14 -1.62 5.14
N ASP A 23 12.40 -1.19 5.15
CA ASP A 23 13.54 -1.99 5.56
C ASP A 23 14.01 -1.52 6.93
N ALA A 24 14.04 -2.43 7.89
CA ALA A 24 14.55 -2.14 9.22
C ALA A 24 15.15 -3.41 9.84
N MET A 25 16.26 -3.26 10.56
CA MET A 25 16.92 -4.35 11.29
C MET A 25 17.31 -5.53 10.38
N GLY A 26 17.67 -5.24 9.13
CA GLY A 26 18.04 -6.24 8.12
C GLY A 26 16.86 -7.00 7.52
N ILE A 27 15.62 -6.63 7.82
CA ILE A 27 14.40 -7.26 7.30
C ILE A 27 13.61 -6.27 6.44
N ARG A 28 13.08 -6.76 5.32
CA ARG A 28 12.07 -6.08 4.51
C ARG A 28 10.69 -6.44 5.03
N TRP A 29 10.07 -5.52 5.73
CA TRP A 29 8.76 -5.74 6.36
C TRP A 29 7.59 -5.43 5.41
N ALA A 30 7.72 -4.33 4.66
CA ALA A 30 6.83 -3.95 3.58
C ALA A 30 7.68 -3.72 2.33
N GLY A 31 7.23 -4.22 1.19
CA GLY A 31 8.04 -4.23 -0.03
C GLY A 31 7.19 -4.26 -1.28
N GLU A 32 7.82 -3.96 -2.41
CA GLU A 32 7.21 -3.91 -3.73
C GLU A 32 7.27 -5.29 -4.39
N LEU A 33 6.21 -5.70 -5.10
CA LEU A 33 6.18 -6.99 -5.82
C LEU A 33 7.14 -7.04 -7.01
N GLY A 34 7.67 -5.87 -7.40
CA GLY A 34 8.55 -5.69 -8.54
C GLY A 34 7.80 -5.79 -9.86
N SER A 35 8.56 -6.08 -10.91
CA SER A 35 8.03 -6.18 -12.27
C SER A 35 6.94 -7.23 -12.41
N GLY A 36 5.96 -6.92 -13.28
CA GLY A 36 5.05 -7.91 -13.84
C GLY A 36 5.68 -8.68 -15.00
N ASP A 37 4.87 -9.50 -15.67
CA ASP A 37 5.30 -10.21 -16.86
C ASP A 37 5.42 -9.26 -18.06
N TYR A 38 6.66 -9.00 -18.49
CA TYR A 38 6.99 -8.12 -19.62
C TYR A 38 6.49 -8.66 -20.97
N LEU A 39 6.15 -9.95 -21.04
CA LEU A 39 5.59 -10.61 -22.21
C LEU A 39 4.05 -10.57 -22.23
N ALA A 40 3.42 -10.07 -21.17
CA ALA A 40 1.96 -10.05 -21.07
C ALA A 40 1.34 -9.13 -22.14
N PRO A 41 0.17 -9.49 -22.72
CA PRO A 41 -0.49 -8.66 -23.71
C PRO A 41 -0.78 -7.26 -23.18
N GLY A 42 -0.43 -6.23 -23.95
CA GLY A 42 -0.70 -4.84 -23.57
C GLY A 42 0.29 -4.23 -22.58
N TYR A 43 1.34 -4.94 -22.14
CA TYR A 43 2.22 -4.49 -21.05
C TYR A 43 3.03 -3.21 -21.37
N PHE A 44 3.41 -2.99 -22.64
CA PHE A 44 4.20 -1.82 -23.06
C PHE A 44 3.45 -0.89 -24.03
N VAL A 45 2.14 -1.06 -24.22
CA VAL A 45 1.37 -0.36 -25.27
C VAL A 45 1.29 1.16 -25.03
N GLY A 46 1.38 1.64 -23.79
CA GLY A 46 1.37 3.07 -23.47
C GLY A 46 1.47 3.38 -21.97
N ASP A 47 1.39 4.67 -21.64
CA ASP A 47 1.38 5.25 -20.29
C ASP A 47 0.04 5.96 -19.95
N LYS A 48 -0.99 5.81 -20.79
CA LYS A 48 -2.32 6.41 -20.54
C LYS A 48 -3.03 5.67 -19.43
N GLN A 49 -3.82 6.38 -18.62
CA GLN A 49 -4.50 5.77 -17.47
C GLN A 49 -5.47 4.65 -17.85
N ASP A 50 -5.97 4.59 -19.09
CA ASP A 50 -6.89 3.56 -19.57
C ASP A 50 -6.20 2.36 -20.23
N ASP A 51 -4.87 2.35 -20.34
CA ASP A 51 -4.11 1.28 -20.99
C ASP A 51 -4.24 -0.09 -20.30
N GLN A 52 -4.09 -1.15 -21.10
CA GLN A 52 -4.26 -2.54 -20.66
C GLN A 52 -3.24 -2.97 -19.59
N ARG A 53 -2.05 -2.37 -19.58
CA ARG A 53 -1.01 -2.64 -18.57
C ARG A 53 -1.57 -2.50 -17.15
N TRP A 54 -2.40 -1.50 -16.90
CA TRP A 54 -2.96 -1.24 -15.56
C TRP A 54 -4.09 -2.19 -15.17
N MET A 55 -4.42 -3.16 -16.02
CA MET A 55 -5.30 -4.25 -15.63
C MET A 55 -4.55 -5.30 -14.81
N TYR A 56 -3.22 -5.43 -14.90
CA TYR A 56 -2.46 -6.44 -14.15
C TYR A 56 -2.25 -6.04 -12.68
N TYR A 57 -2.32 -7.03 -11.77
CA TYR A 57 -2.27 -6.80 -10.33
C TYR A 57 -1.00 -6.07 -9.89
N ARG A 58 0.15 -6.49 -10.41
CA ARG A 58 1.46 -5.92 -10.04
C ARG A 58 1.69 -4.50 -10.56
N THR A 59 0.94 -4.04 -11.54
CA THR A 59 1.13 -2.71 -12.16
C THR A 59 0.01 -1.73 -11.79
N MET A 60 -1.10 -2.22 -11.22
CA MET A 60 -2.22 -1.42 -10.76
C MET A 60 -2.08 -1.05 -9.29
N THR A 61 -2.75 0.02 -8.86
CA THR A 61 -2.73 0.52 -7.47
C THR A 61 -3.07 -0.54 -6.43
N GLU A 62 -3.95 -1.48 -6.78
CA GLU A 62 -4.33 -2.58 -5.89
C GLU A 62 -3.16 -3.49 -5.53
N GLY A 63 -2.10 -3.60 -6.33
CA GLY A 63 -0.90 -4.38 -6.03
C GLY A 63 0.15 -3.67 -5.18
N GLN A 64 -0.03 -2.37 -4.91
CA GLN A 64 1.00 -1.47 -4.36
C GLN A 64 0.77 -1.18 -2.87
N ASN A 65 1.79 -0.64 -2.19
CA ASN A 65 1.76 -0.12 -0.82
C ASN A 65 1.26 1.32 -0.79
N THR A 66 0.04 1.55 -1.27
CA THR A 66 -0.50 2.91 -1.33
C THR A 66 -2.00 2.95 -1.02
N LEU A 67 -2.57 4.15 -1.03
CA LEU A 67 -3.99 4.38 -0.86
C LEU A 67 -4.77 3.87 -2.08
N LEU A 68 -5.77 3.03 -1.83
CA LEU A 68 -6.72 2.58 -2.85
C LEU A 68 -8.04 3.31 -2.66
N ILE A 69 -8.46 4.12 -3.63
CA ILE A 69 -9.72 4.84 -3.53
C ILE A 69 -10.81 4.04 -4.26
N ASN A 70 -11.97 3.86 -3.62
CA ASN A 70 -13.16 3.21 -4.16
C ASN A 70 -13.03 1.71 -4.45
N LYS A 71 -12.03 1.02 -3.89
CA LYS A 71 -11.68 -0.37 -4.29
C LYS A 71 -11.45 -0.49 -5.80
N LYS A 72 -10.95 0.58 -6.42
CA LYS A 72 -10.75 0.67 -7.85
C LYS A 72 -9.32 1.11 -8.14
N PRO A 73 -8.67 0.55 -9.16
CA PRO A 73 -7.38 1.06 -9.61
C PRO A 73 -7.52 2.52 -10.05
N ALA A 74 -6.43 3.28 -9.98
CA ALA A 74 -6.41 4.67 -10.43
C ALA A 74 -6.87 4.84 -11.90
N ARG A 75 -6.77 3.79 -12.73
CA ARG A 75 -7.38 3.65 -14.07
C ARG A 75 -8.86 4.03 -14.16
N LEU A 76 -9.64 3.85 -13.08
CA LEU A 76 -11.07 4.16 -13.06
C LEU A 76 -11.38 5.54 -12.47
N TRP A 77 -10.35 6.37 -12.23
CA TRP A 77 -10.53 7.78 -11.92
C TRP A 77 -10.50 8.53 -13.25
N PRO A 78 -11.63 9.07 -13.75
CA PRO A 78 -11.50 10.20 -14.65
C PRO A 78 -10.68 11.24 -13.88
N THR A 79 -9.69 11.85 -14.52
CA THR A 79 -8.79 12.89 -13.99
C THR A 79 -9.52 14.18 -13.53
N GLN A 80 -10.82 14.11 -13.22
CA GLN A 80 -11.67 15.21 -12.78
C GLN A 80 -12.63 14.89 -11.62
N ASP A 81 -12.69 13.67 -11.10
CA ASP A 81 -13.52 13.41 -9.90
C ASP A 81 -12.66 13.49 -8.63
N HIS A 82 -12.41 14.71 -8.15
CA HIS A 82 -12.00 14.99 -6.75
C HIS A 82 -13.05 14.54 -5.70
N GLN A 83 -14.09 13.83 -6.14
CA GLN A 83 -15.16 13.25 -5.34
C GLN A 83 -14.87 11.76 -5.08
N ALA A 84 -13.75 11.48 -4.41
CA ALA A 84 -13.37 10.15 -3.96
C ALA A 84 -14.41 9.58 -2.98
N ARG A 85 -15.40 8.83 -3.49
CA ARG A 85 -16.54 8.35 -2.69
C ARG A 85 -16.28 7.20 -1.71
N LYS A 86 -15.05 6.70 -1.55
CA LYS A 86 -14.59 5.75 -0.51
C LYS A 86 -13.05 5.80 -0.50
N GLY A 87 -12.40 6.24 0.57
CA GLY A 87 -10.93 6.25 0.67
C GLY A 87 -10.43 5.03 1.45
N TRP A 88 -9.32 4.41 1.06
CA TRP A 88 -8.72 3.27 1.77
C TRP A 88 -7.21 3.46 1.86
N CYS A 89 -6.59 2.87 2.88
CA CYS A 89 -5.15 2.70 2.96
C CYS A 89 -4.78 1.21 2.98
N LYS A 90 -3.81 0.82 2.15
CA LYS A 90 -3.28 -0.55 2.06
C LYS A 90 -1.79 -0.52 2.40
N ALA A 91 -1.33 -1.49 3.18
CA ALA A 91 0.08 -1.78 3.37
C ALA A 91 0.30 -3.27 3.03
N VAL A 92 1.08 -3.60 1.99
CA VAL A 92 1.50 -4.97 1.69
C VAL A 92 2.65 -5.32 2.63
N ALA A 93 2.55 -6.48 3.27
CA ALA A 93 3.53 -6.96 4.23
C ALA A 93 4.00 -8.37 3.84
N TRP A 94 5.29 -8.62 3.94
CA TRP A 94 5.87 -9.90 3.50
C TRP A 94 5.85 -10.91 4.65
N TYR A 95 5.34 -12.13 4.41
CA TYR A 95 5.45 -13.35 5.22
C TYR A 95 4.93 -13.34 6.70
N ASP A 96 4.11 -14.35 7.04
CA ASP A 96 3.76 -14.94 8.37
C ASP A 96 3.22 -14.16 9.61
N CYS A 97 2.29 -14.82 10.31
CA CYS A 97 1.57 -14.50 11.57
C CYS A 97 1.26 -13.01 11.88
N LEU A 98 0.57 -12.31 10.98
CA LEU A 98 -0.13 -11.09 11.36
C LEU A 98 -1.23 -11.42 12.39
N ARG A 99 -1.12 -10.84 13.59
CA ARG A 99 -2.18 -10.90 14.61
C ARG A 99 -2.89 -9.55 14.67
N PRO A 100 -3.89 -9.30 13.81
CA PRO A 100 -4.64 -8.07 13.90
C PRO A 100 -5.42 -8.04 15.23
N SER A 101 -5.23 -6.95 15.95
CA SER A 101 -6.02 -6.51 17.10
C SER A 101 -6.59 -5.13 16.77
N PHE A 102 -7.44 -4.59 17.64
CA PHE A 102 -8.01 -3.26 17.43
C PHE A 102 -6.89 -2.22 17.29
N GLY A 103 -6.76 -1.63 16.09
CA GLY A 103 -5.75 -0.63 15.76
C GLY A 103 -4.30 -1.11 15.67
N THR A 104 -3.93 -2.33 16.07
CA THR A 104 -2.53 -2.80 16.00
C THR A 104 -2.43 -4.17 15.32
N SER A 105 -1.49 -4.31 14.39
CA SER A 105 -1.11 -5.60 13.81
C SER A 105 0.37 -5.85 14.07
N THR A 106 0.71 -7.04 14.55
CA THR A 106 2.12 -7.46 14.75
C THR A 106 2.49 -8.46 13.68
N LEU A 107 3.64 -8.23 13.03
CA LEU A 107 4.30 -9.11 12.07
C LEU A 107 5.59 -9.63 12.71
N SER A 108 5.84 -10.94 12.68
CA SER A 108 7.05 -11.53 13.28
C SER A 108 7.87 -12.28 12.22
N LEU A 109 9.13 -11.88 12.02
CA LEU A 109 10.05 -12.43 11.02
C LEU A 109 11.44 -12.58 11.60
N ASP A 110 12.06 -13.75 11.44
CA ASP A 110 13.43 -14.04 11.90
C ASP A 110 13.71 -13.59 13.35
N GLY A 111 12.75 -13.87 14.24
CA GLY A 111 12.82 -13.51 15.67
C GLY A 111 12.71 -12.01 15.97
N LYS A 112 12.35 -11.18 14.99
CA LYS A 112 12.07 -9.74 15.14
C LYS A 112 10.58 -9.51 14.96
N GLU A 113 10.11 -8.32 15.35
CA GLU A 113 8.74 -7.90 15.13
C GLU A 113 8.64 -6.56 14.41
N LEU A 114 7.55 -6.35 13.68
CA LEU A 114 7.04 -5.05 13.29
C LEU A 114 5.63 -4.90 13.85
N LYS A 115 5.43 -3.92 14.73
CA LYS A 115 4.10 -3.49 15.16
C LYS A 115 3.63 -2.34 14.29
N VAL A 116 2.53 -2.55 13.58
CA VAL A 116 1.86 -1.56 12.72
C VAL A 116 0.63 -1.05 13.45
N VAL A 117 0.65 0.24 13.81
CA VAL A 117 -0.41 0.87 14.60
C VAL A 117 -1.16 1.87 13.74
N LEU A 118 -2.45 1.64 13.52
CA LEU A 118 -3.37 2.61 12.95
C LEU A 118 -3.90 3.51 14.08
N ARG A 119 -3.41 4.74 14.13
CA ARG A 119 -3.82 5.72 15.15
C ARG A 119 -5.10 6.44 14.77
N LEU A 120 -5.24 6.77 13.49
CA LEU A 120 -6.40 7.44 12.94
C LEU A 120 -6.78 6.86 11.56
N PRO A 121 -8.09 6.73 11.26
CA PRO A 121 -9.20 6.86 12.21
C PRO A 121 -9.22 5.67 13.19
N SER A 122 -9.43 5.95 14.48
CA SER A 122 -9.34 4.93 15.54
C SER A 122 -10.44 3.85 15.49
N SER A 123 -11.49 4.08 14.69
CA SER A 123 -12.57 3.12 14.47
C SER A 123 -12.22 2.00 13.48
N VAL A 124 -11.07 2.11 12.80
CA VAL A 124 -10.66 1.16 11.77
C VAL A 124 -9.82 0.05 12.39
N THR A 125 -10.11 -1.19 11.96
CA THR A 125 -9.35 -2.38 12.33
C THR A 125 -8.61 -2.91 11.12
N TRP A 126 -7.46 -3.52 11.38
CA TRP A 126 -6.69 -4.23 10.37
C TRP A 126 -7.37 -5.54 9.97
N THR A 127 -7.43 -5.80 8.67
CA THR A 127 -7.71 -7.13 8.10
C THR A 127 -6.53 -7.59 7.26
N GLN A 128 -6.58 -8.84 6.79
CA GLN A 128 -5.54 -9.38 5.93
C GLN A 128 -6.12 -10.13 4.73
N SER A 129 -5.33 -10.23 3.67
CA SER A 129 -5.63 -11.07 2.51
C SER A 129 -4.36 -11.58 1.83
N GLU A 130 -4.47 -12.52 0.91
CA GLU A 130 -3.38 -12.84 -0.02
C GLU A 130 -3.11 -11.66 -0.95
N ALA A 131 -1.88 -11.53 -1.47
CA ALA A 131 -1.55 -10.57 -2.50
C ALA A 131 -2.11 -10.99 -3.88
N LYS A 132 -3.44 -10.95 -3.99
CA LYS A 132 -4.22 -11.29 -5.18
C LYS A 132 -5.26 -10.22 -5.46
N ARG A 133 -5.69 -10.17 -6.71
CA ARG A 133 -6.74 -9.27 -7.18
C ARG A 133 -8.04 -9.44 -6.39
N MET A 134 -8.62 -8.32 -5.98
CA MET A 134 -9.94 -8.25 -5.36
C MET A 134 -11.03 -8.67 -6.34
N ASN A 135 -12.02 -9.41 -5.83
CA ASN A 135 -13.19 -9.79 -6.61
C ASN A 135 -13.93 -8.54 -7.15
N GLY A 136 -14.38 -8.61 -8.40
CA GLY A 136 -15.09 -7.52 -9.09
C GLY A 136 -14.19 -6.46 -9.72
N ASN A 137 -12.86 -6.59 -9.63
CA ASN A 137 -11.95 -5.74 -10.38
C ASN A 137 -11.82 -6.20 -11.84
N VAL A 138 -11.29 -5.35 -12.71
CA VAL A 138 -11.11 -5.64 -14.14
C VAL A 138 -10.26 -6.91 -14.32
N THR A 139 -10.69 -7.81 -15.21
CA THR A 139 -9.90 -9.00 -15.56
C THR A 139 -8.85 -8.64 -16.61
N PRO A 140 -7.55 -8.94 -16.37
CA PRO A 140 -6.50 -8.69 -17.34
C PRO A 140 -6.58 -9.63 -18.57
N PRO A 141 -5.95 -9.26 -19.70
CA PRO A 141 -5.89 -10.11 -20.90
C PRO A 141 -5.18 -11.45 -20.73
N ALA A 142 -4.32 -11.57 -19.72
CA ALA A 142 -3.67 -12.80 -19.30
C ALA A 142 -3.74 -12.91 -17.77
N PRO A 143 -3.67 -14.12 -17.17
CA PRO A 143 -3.71 -14.29 -15.72
C PRO A 143 -2.66 -13.43 -15.00
N ASP A 144 -3.00 -12.97 -13.80
CA ASP A 144 -2.04 -12.29 -12.94
C ASP A 144 -0.88 -13.21 -12.57
N GLN A 145 0.32 -12.63 -12.45
CA GLN A 145 1.45 -13.33 -11.88
C GLN A 145 1.18 -13.60 -10.39
N GLU A 146 1.36 -14.86 -9.98
CA GLU A 146 1.18 -15.29 -8.59
C GLU A 146 2.19 -14.63 -7.64
N ASN A 147 1.76 -14.40 -6.39
CA ASN A 147 2.56 -13.78 -5.32
C ASN A 147 2.59 -14.71 -4.09
N PRO A 148 3.20 -15.91 -4.19
CA PRO A 148 3.17 -16.89 -3.12
C PRO A 148 3.90 -16.38 -1.88
N GLY A 149 3.28 -16.57 -0.71
CA GLY A 149 3.86 -16.17 0.58
C GLY A 149 3.75 -14.67 0.90
N VAL A 150 3.12 -13.88 0.04
CA VAL A 150 2.89 -12.45 0.29
C VAL A 150 1.52 -12.22 0.90
N THR A 151 1.49 -11.48 2.01
CA THR A 151 0.27 -11.10 2.71
C THR A 151 0.01 -9.61 2.53
N VAL A 152 -1.24 -9.22 2.56
CA VAL A 152 -1.63 -7.82 2.52
C VAL A 152 -2.27 -7.48 3.85
N LEU A 153 -1.82 -6.39 4.48
CA LEU A 153 -2.46 -5.76 5.61
C LEU A 153 -3.38 -4.61 5.11
N ILE A 154 -4.66 -4.65 5.48
CA ILE A 154 -5.68 -3.74 4.94
C ILE A 154 -6.35 -2.97 6.08
N ALA A 155 -6.42 -1.65 5.96
CA ALA A 155 -7.25 -0.80 6.80
C ALA A 155 -8.37 -0.18 5.96
N GLU A 156 -9.60 -0.61 6.21
CA GLU A 156 -10.79 -0.08 5.52
C GLU A 156 -11.20 1.25 6.15
N VAL A 157 -10.79 2.37 5.54
CA VAL A 157 -11.08 3.71 6.06
C VAL A 157 -12.50 4.16 5.65
N PRO A 158 -13.31 4.72 6.56
CA PRO A 158 -14.62 5.26 6.22
C PRO A 158 -14.52 6.40 5.20
N GLN A 159 -15.54 6.56 4.36
CA GLN A 159 -15.64 7.71 3.48
C GLN A 159 -15.69 9.02 4.30
N GLY A 160 -15.11 10.07 3.73
CA GLY A 160 -15.16 11.43 4.27
C GLY A 160 -13.80 12.10 4.24
N VAL A 161 -13.72 13.28 4.85
CA VAL A 161 -12.44 13.90 5.16
C VAL A 161 -11.86 13.14 6.35
N GLN A 162 -10.79 12.39 6.10
CA GLN A 162 -10.14 11.55 7.10
C GLN A 162 -8.67 11.94 7.19
N THR A 163 -8.13 11.87 8.41
CA THR A 163 -6.69 11.80 8.61
C THR A 163 -6.33 10.34 8.83
N VAL A 164 -5.36 9.83 8.07
CA VAL A 164 -4.85 8.47 8.22
C VAL A 164 -3.46 8.56 8.82
N GLU A 165 -3.29 7.97 10.00
CA GLU A 165 -1.99 7.93 10.69
C GLU A 165 -1.63 6.49 11.00
N VAL A 166 -0.53 6.02 10.40
CA VAL A 166 0.01 4.68 10.62
C VAL A 166 1.44 4.80 11.16
N VAL A 167 1.72 4.12 12.26
CA VAL A 167 3.05 4.05 12.86
C VAL A 167 3.62 2.65 12.69
N PHE A 168 4.82 2.58 12.12
CA PHE A 168 5.58 1.34 11.93
C PHE A 168 6.68 1.27 12.98
N ASN A 169 6.63 0.26 13.85
CA ASN A 169 7.56 0.09 14.97
C ASN A 169 8.29 -1.26 14.88
N PRO A 170 9.43 -1.32 14.18
CA PRO A 170 10.27 -2.52 14.16
C PRO A 170 10.99 -2.70 15.50
N SER A 171 11.06 -3.93 16.03
CA SER A 171 11.70 -4.30 17.30
C SER A 171 12.39 -5.66 17.24
N TRP A 172 13.28 -5.91 18.20
CA TRP A 172 13.99 -7.20 18.35
C TRP A 172 13.17 -8.24 19.16
N GLY A 173 11.88 -8.02 19.42
CA GLY A 173 11.01 -8.92 20.20
C GLY A 173 10.00 -8.23 21.14
N ASP A 174 9.36 -9.03 22.00
CA ASP A 174 8.43 -8.61 23.06
C ASP A 174 9.13 -7.71 24.10
N ASP A 175 8.34 -6.85 24.78
CA ASP A 175 8.75 -5.80 25.75
C ASP A 175 9.00 -4.39 25.20
N LEU A 176 8.68 -4.11 23.93
CA LEU A 176 8.76 -2.74 23.42
C LEU A 176 7.50 -1.93 23.74
N GLU A 177 7.63 -0.92 24.61
CA GLU A 177 6.63 0.11 24.82
C GLU A 177 6.58 1.03 23.58
N LEU A 178 5.42 1.08 22.93
CA LEU A 178 5.24 1.89 21.73
C LEU A 178 5.17 3.37 22.11
N ARG A 179 6.15 4.17 21.69
CA ARG A 179 6.07 5.62 21.75
C ARG A 179 5.50 6.16 20.46
N ASN A 180 4.38 6.85 20.59
CA ASN A 180 3.78 7.52 19.44
C ASN A 180 4.44 8.89 19.23
N PRO A 181 4.83 9.23 18.00
CA PRO A 181 5.22 10.59 17.69
C PRO A 181 4.01 11.54 17.86
N PRO A 182 4.24 12.83 18.16
CA PRO A 182 3.17 13.82 18.12
C PRO A 182 2.54 13.85 16.71
N SER A 183 1.22 14.04 16.65
CA SER A 183 0.55 14.36 15.37
C SER A 183 0.81 15.84 15.08
N VAL A 184 1.38 16.12 13.92
CA VAL A 184 1.74 17.46 13.48
C VAL A 184 1.03 17.69 12.14
N SER A 185 0.27 18.79 12.06
CA SER A 185 -0.43 19.18 10.83
C SER A 185 0.56 19.36 9.68
N LEU A 186 0.15 19.01 8.47
CA LEU A 186 1.02 19.02 7.29
C LEU A 186 1.59 20.42 6.98
N ASP A 187 0.85 21.48 7.28
CA ASP A 187 1.30 22.88 7.15
C ASP A 187 2.37 23.28 8.17
N SER A 188 2.59 22.45 9.19
CA SER A 188 3.59 22.62 10.24
C SER A 188 4.80 21.71 10.03
N TRP A 189 4.87 20.97 8.92
CA TRP A 189 6.03 20.14 8.59
C TRP A 189 7.18 21.02 8.09
N GLY A 190 8.30 21.00 8.82
CA GLY A 190 9.56 21.60 8.40
C GLY A 190 10.47 20.60 7.68
N LEU A 191 11.55 21.10 7.09
CA LEU A 191 12.67 20.27 6.61
C LEU A 191 13.62 19.87 7.75
N GLU A 192 13.44 20.44 8.94
CA GLU A 192 14.25 20.22 10.13
C GLU A 192 13.47 19.29 11.07
N THR A 193 14.15 18.26 11.57
CA THR A 193 13.53 17.16 12.33
C THR A 193 13.87 17.17 13.82
N HIS A 194 14.68 18.14 14.26
CA HIS A 194 15.10 18.33 15.64
C HIS A 194 15.57 19.78 15.85
N ASP A 195 14.95 20.46 16.80
CA ASP A 195 15.53 21.59 17.53
C ASP A 195 15.85 21.11 18.97
#